data_AF-V4T2T2-F1
#
_entry.id   AF-V4T2T2-F1
#
_cell.length_a   1.000
_cell.length_b   1.000
_cell.length_c   1.000
_cell.angle_alpha   90.00
_cell.angle_beta   90.00
_cell.angle_gamma   90.00
#
_symmetry.space_group_name_H-M   'P 1'
#
loop_
_entity.id
_entity.type
_entity.pdbx_description
1 polymer ?
#
loop_
_entity_poly.entity_id
_entity_poly.type
_entity_poly.pdbx_seq_one_letter_code
_entity_poly.pdbx_strand_id
1 'polypeptide(L)'
;MEEEDALELLQRYRRDRRILLDFILSGSLIKKVIMPPGAITLDDVDLDQVSVDYVLGCAKKGGMLELSEAIRDFHDHTDLPQMNNGGSADEFFLVTNPQSSGSPPRRAPPPITVLTPPPVPVTTPPPAFAPSPIVSAASRSESFNSTQERELTVDDIEDFEDDDDIEEINSHQVSRRRLNDASDLVVKLPSFTTGITDDDLRETAYEVLLACAGAAGGLIVPSKEKRKDKKSKLMKKLGRSKNDNVVTQSQRAPGLVGLLETMRVQMEISEAMDIRTRQGLLNALTGKVGKRMDTLLIPLELLCCISRTEFSDKKSYIRWQKRQLNMLEEGLINHPVVGFGESGRRVNELSILLAKIEESESLPSSTGELQRTECLRSLREIAIPLAERPARGDLTGEVCHWADGYHLNVRLYEKLLLSVFDVLDEGKLTEEVEEILELLKSTWRVLGITETMHYTCYAWVLFRQYVITSEQGMLQHAIDQLKKIPLKEQRGPQERLHLKSLLSKVEAEGGSQSFSFLRSFLLPIQKWADKQLGDYHLHFAECPVMMENVVSVAMLARRLLLEEPEMVNLHSHPTYETKSSKLFSEILTPEKELFFKFTHNPETAQNK
;
A
#
# COMPACT_ATOMS: atom_id res chain seq x y z
N MET A 1 6.02 3.69 -11.42
CA MET A 1 5.84 4.59 -12.57
C MET A 1 6.37 3.81 -13.76
N GLU A 2 5.46 3.24 -14.54
CA GLU A 2 5.81 2.56 -15.78
C GLU A 2 6.20 3.61 -16.82
N GLU A 3 7.19 3.30 -17.66
CA GLU A 3 7.51 4.13 -18.82
C GLU A 3 6.37 3.97 -19.84
N GLU A 4 5.40 4.88 -19.79
CA GLU A 4 4.42 5.07 -20.87
C GLU A 4 5.22 5.34 -22.15
N ASP A 5 5.16 4.42 -23.13
CA ASP A 5 6.06 4.42 -24.28
C ASP A 5 6.05 5.82 -24.93
N ALA A 6 7.23 6.43 -25.00
CA ALA A 6 7.38 7.81 -25.46
C ALA A 6 6.84 7.99 -26.90
N LEU A 7 6.79 6.91 -27.69
CA LEU A 7 6.14 6.90 -29.00
C LEU A 7 4.61 6.95 -28.92
N GLU A 8 3.98 6.18 -28.03
CA GLU A 8 2.53 6.22 -27.82
C GLU A 8 2.08 7.57 -27.24
N LEU A 9 2.82 8.10 -26.26
CA LEU A 9 2.55 9.41 -25.67
C LEU A 9 2.67 10.54 -26.71
N LEU A 10 3.68 10.49 -27.59
CA LEU A 10 3.86 11.47 -28.66
C LEU A 10 2.79 11.34 -29.75
N GLN A 11 2.35 10.12 -30.09
CA GLN A 11 1.20 9.90 -30.98
C GLN A 11 -0.11 10.42 -30.37
N ARG A 12 -0.30 10.25 -29.06
CA ARG A 12 -1.45 10.78 -28.32
C ARG A 12 -1.47 12.31 -28.37
N TYR A 13 -0.36 12.98 -28.06
CA TYR A 13 -0.27 14.44 -28.18
C TYR A 13 -0.50 14.95 -29.61
N ARG A 14 -0.04 14.24 -30.64
CA ARG A 14 -0.38 14.59 -32.04
C ARG A 14 -1.88 14.47 -32.31
N ARG A 15 -2.51 13.38 -31.86
CA ARG A 15 -3.96 13.16 -32.01
C ARG A 15 -4.77 14.25 -31.30
N ASP A 16 -4.44 14.54 -30.05
CA ASP A 16 -5.13 15.53 -29.23
C ASP A 16 -4.95 16.96 -29.80
N ARG A 17 -3.77 17.29 -30.33
CA ARG A 17 -3.52 18.55 -31.04
C ARG A 17 -4.35 18.68 -32.33
N ARG A 18 -4.47 17.62 -33.14
CA ARG A 18 -5.32 17.64 -34.34
C ARG A 18 -6.78 17.86 -33.99
N ILE A 19 -7.29 17.17 -32.96
CA ILE A 19 -8.66 17.34 -32.45
C ILE A 19 -8.90 18.78 -31.97
N LEU A 20 -7.93 19.37 -31.26
CA LEU A 20 -8.01 20.76 -30.81
C LEU A 20 -8.04 21.76 -31.99
N LEU A 21 -7.18 21.58 -32.99
CA LEU A 21 -7.16 22.43 -34.18
C LEU A 21 -8.46 22.31 -34.98
N ASP A 22 -8.94 21.08 -35.23
CA ASP A 22 -10.21 20.83 -35.91
C ASP A 22 -11.40 21.48 -35.16
N PHE A 23 -11.46 21.35 -33.84
CA PHE A 23 -12.47 21.98 -33.01
C PHE A 23 -12.45 23.53 -33.10
N ILE A 24 -11.27 24.15 -33.10
CA ILE A 24 -11.13 25.60 -33.22
C ILE A 24 -11.50 26.09 -34.61
N LEU A 25 -11.13 25.35 -35.65
CA LEU A 25 -11.40 25.68 -37.06
C LEU A 25 -12.86 25.44 -37.45
N SER A 26 -13.51 24.45 -36.85
CA SER A 26 -14.97 24.18 -36.95
C SER A 26 -15.82 25.08 -36.06
N GLY A 27 -15.22 25.77 -35.09
CA GLY A 27 -15.90 26.66 -34.14
C GLY A 27 -16.18 28.06 -34.69
N SER A 28 -17.20 28.75 -34.15
CA SER A 28 -17.57 30.12 -34.54
C SER A 28 -16.63 31.23 -34.04
N LEU A 29 -15.45 30.86 -33.52
CA LEU A 29 -14.45 31.77 -32.96
C LEU A 29 -13.65 32.51 -34.05
N ILE A 30 -13.63 31.97 -35.26
CA ILE A 30 -12.92 32.53 -36.42
C ILE A 30 -13.96 32.95 -37.46
N LYS A 31 -13.89 34.20 -37.95
CA LYS A 31 -14.93 34.74 -38.84
C LYS A 31 -14.89 34.16 -40.26
N LYS A 32 -13.70 33.78 -40.71
CA LYS A 32 -13.45 33.18 -42.02
C LYS A 32 -12.07 32.54 -42.04
N VAL A 33 -11.98 31.31 -42.53
CA VAL A 33 -10.71 30.61 -42.81
C VAL A 33 -10.39 30.78 -44.30
N ILE A 34 -9.12 31.05 -44.63
CA ILE A 34 -8.57 31.02 -45.99
C ILE A 34 -7.73 29.75 -46.12
N MET A 35 -8.07 28.93 -47.12
CA MET A 35 -7.33 27.72 -47.47
C MET A 35 -6.05 28.07 -48.25
N PRO A 36 -4.96 27.30 -48.09
CA PRO A 36 -3.76 27.49 -48.90
C PRO A 36 -4.01 27.17 -50.38
N PRO A 37 -3.22 27.72 -51.32
CA PRO A 37 -3.39 27.46 -52.75
C PRO A 37 -3.30 25.96 -53.08
N GLY A 38 -4.42 25.39 -53.55
CA GLY A 38 -4.53 23.96 -53.89
C GLY A 38 -5.41 23.15 -52.93
N ALA A 39 -5.69 23.63 -51.72
CA ALA A 39 -6.63 23.01 -50.80
C ALA A 39 -8.07 23.52 -51.04
N ILE A 40 -9.04 22.61 -51.06
CA ILE A 40 -10.47 22.91 -51.27
C ILE A 40 -11.24 22.78 -49.94
N THR A 41 -10.79 21.86 -49.08
CA THR A 41 -11.39 21.47 -47.80
C THR A 41 -10.32 21.39 -46.72
N LEU A 42 -10.73 21.39 -45.44
CA LEU A 42 -9.80 21.31 -44.31
C LEU A 42 -9.00 19.99 -44.31
N ASP A 43 -9.57 18.92 -44.86
CA ASP A 43 -8.95 17.60 -45.02
C ASP A 43 -7.77 17.61 -46.02
N ASP A 44 -7.68 18.62 -46.91
CA ASP A 44 -6.56 18.81 -47.83
C ASP A 44 -5.34 19.48 -47.16
N VAL A 45 -5.39 19.79 -45.86
CA VAL A 45 -4.34 20.51 -45.12
C VAL A 45 -3.77 19.63 -44.00
N ASP A 46 -2.44 19.47 -44.01
CA ASP A 46 -1.74 18.79 -42.91
C ASP A 46 -1.72 19.65 -41.64
N LEU A 47 -2.70 19.42 -40.75
CA LEU A 47 -2.82 20.09 -39.46
C LEU A 47 -1.60 19.89 -38.55
N ASP A 48 -0.75 18.88 -38.78
CA ASP A 48 0.48 18.75 -37.99
C ASP A 48 1.47 19.89 -38.27
N GLN A 49 1.37 20.54 -39.43
CA GLN A 49 2.23 21.66 -39.85
C GLN A 49 1.59 23.04 -39.63
N VAL A 50 0.50 23.14 -38.85
CA VAL A 50 -0.22 24.41 -38.58
C VAL A 50 0.14 24.96 -37.19
N SER A 51 0.59 26.23 -37.12
CA SER A 51 0.91 26.91 -35.86
C SER A 51 -0.34 27.10 -34.99
N VAL A 52 -0.36 26.44 -33.82
CA VAL A 52 -1.48 26.52 -32.87
C VAL A 52 -1.55 27.92 -32.25
N ASP A 53 -0.40 28.54 -31.97
CA ASP A 53 -0.32 29.88 -31.38
C ASP A 53 -0.83 30.96 -32.34
N TYR A 54 -0.51 30.85 -33.63
CA TYR A 54 -1.07 31.74 -34.66
C TYR A 54 -2.60 31.58 -34.75
N VAL A 55 -3.11 30.34 -34.79
CA VAL A 55 -4.55 30.05 -34.83
C VAL A 55 -5.27 30.61 -33.60
N LEU A 56 -4.74 30.38 -32.40
CA LEU A 56 -5.27 30.93 -31.14
C LEU A 56 -5.18 32.46 -31.09
N GLY A 57 -4.11 33.05 -31.65
CA GLY A 57 -3.95 34.49 -31.79
C GLY A 57 -5.04 35.12 -32.68
N CYS A 58 -5.37 34.48 -33.80
CA CYS A 58 -6.46 34.91 -34.68
C CYS A 58 -7.86 34.70 -34.07
N ALA A 59 -8.08 33.60 -33.36
CA ALA A 59 -9.31 33.34 -32.62
C ALA A 59 -9.54 34.39 -31.50
N LYS A 60 -8.51 34.70 -30.70
CA LYS A 60 -8.55 35.77 -29.67
C LYS A 60 -8.85 37.16 -30.26
N LYS A 61 -8.37 37.44 -31.46
CA LYS A 61 -8.64 38.71 -32.20
C LYS A 61 -9.99 38.70 -32.92
N GLY A 62 -10.72 37.59 -32.96
CA GLY A 62 -11.97 37.42 -33.71
C GLY A 62 -11.81 37.76 -35.19
N GLY A 63 -10.67 37.37 -35.77
CA GLY A 63 -10.22 37.79 -37.09
C GLY A 63 -10.56 36.81 -38.22
N MET A 64 -9.94 37.07 -39.37
CA MET A 64 -9.79 36.13 -40.48
C MET A 64 -8.53 35.29 -40.20
N LEU A 65 -8.57 33.99 -40.46
CA LEU A 65 -7.41 33.10 -40.35
C LEU A 65 -6.94 32.74 -41.75
N GLU A 66 -5.66 32.95 -42.04
CA GLU A 66 -5.03 32.44 -43.26
C GLU A 66 -4.15 31.24 -42.93
N LEU A 67 -4.55 30.04 -43.39
CA LEU A 67 -3.80 28.82 -43.08
C LEU A 67 -2.41 28.80 -43.74
N SER A 68 -2.23 29.48 -44.88
CA SER A 68 -0.89 29.70 -45.47
C SER A 68 0.05 30.43 -44.54
N GLU A 69 -0.44 31.43 -43.79
CA GLU A 69 0.38 32.12 -42.79
C GLU A 69 0.62 31.23 -41.57
N ALA A 70 -0.39 30.52 -41.08
CA ALA A 70 -0.24 29.61 -39.94
C ALA A 70 0.73 28.45 -40.20
N ILE A 71 0.82 27.96 -41.44
CA ILE A 71 1.82 26.95 -41.84
C ILE A 71 3.21 27.56 -41.96
N ARG A 72 3.31 28.77 -42.53
CA ARG A 72 4.59 29.49 -42.63
C ARG A 72 5.15 29.82 -41.25
N ASP A 73 4.31 30.34 -40.35
CA ASP A 73 4.62 30.64 -38.94
C ASP A 73 5.11 29.40 -38.16
N PHE A 74 4.53 28.23 -38.43
CA PHE A 74 5.00 26.96 -37.86
C PHE A 74 6.44 26.64 -38.28
N HIS A 75 6.74 26.73 -39.58
CA HIS A 75 8.07 26.44 -40.12
C HIS A 75 9.11 27.52 -39.75
N ASP A 76 8.72 28.80 -39.79
CA ASP A 76 9.54 29.95 -39.36
C ASP A 76 9.95 29.84 -37.87
N HIS A 77 9.14 29.17 -37.04
CA HIS A 77 9.41 28.93 -35.62
C HIS A 77 10.11 27.59 -35.31
N THR A 78 10.17 26.63 -36.24
CA THR A 78 10.95 25.38 -36.03
C THR A 78 12.44 25.52 -36.33
N ASP A 79 12.85 26.45 -37.20
CA ASP A 79 14.24 26.55 -37.66
C ASP A 79 15.12 27.55 -36.88
N LEU A 80 14.56 28.31 -35.92
CA LEU A 80 15.30 29.30 -35.12
C LEU A 80 14.89 29.32 -33.64
N PRO A 81 15.84 29.39 -32.68
CA PRO A 81 15.52 29.68 -31.29
C PRO A 81 14.94 31.11 -31.17
N GLN A 82 13.94 31.29 -30.31
CA GLN A 82 13.29 32.59 -30.12
C GLN A 82 14.27 33.69 -29.67
N MET A 83 14.66 34.57 -30.59
CA MET A 83 15.40 35.78 -30.30
C MET A 83 14.43 36.96 -30.18
N ASN A 84 14.34 37.54 -28.99
CA ASN A 84 13.53 38.73 -28.76
C ASN A 84 14.27 39.96 -29.30
N ASN A 85 13.62 40.78 -30.12
CA ASN A 85 14.30 41.77 -30.97
C ASN A 85 14.62 43.09 -30.24
N GLY A 86 15.33 42.99 -29.10
CA GLY A 86 15.86 44.10 -28.32
C GLY A 86 17.36 44.23 -28.50
N GLY A 87 17.85 45.36 -29.03
CA GLY A 87 19.24 45.52 -29.43
C GLY A 87 20.24 45.57 -28.28
N SER A 88 20.76 44.42 -27.87
CA SER A 88 21.99 44.25 -27.09
C SER A 88 22.65 42.93 -27.52
N ALA A 89 23.91 42.97 -27.98
CA ALA A 89 24.66 41.75 -28.28
C ALA A 89 25.20 41.12 -26.99
N ASP A 90 25.38 39.80 -27.01
CA ASP A 90 25.82 38.92 -25.90
C ASP A 90 24.82 38.72 -24.74
N GLU A 91 23.63 38.20 -25.05
CA GLU A 91 22.80 37.45 -24.09
C GLU A 91 22.43 36.05 -24.62
N PHE A 92 22.92 35.01 -23.95
CA PHE A 92 22.50 33.62 -24.19
C PHE A 92 21.53 33.20 -23.07
N PHE A 93 20.25 33.03 -23.42
CA PHE A 93 19.27 32.47 -22.50
C PHE A 93 19.32 30.94 -22.53
N LEU A 94 19.83 30.33 -21.47
CA LEU A 94 19.40 28.98 -21.11
C LEU A 94 17.91 29.05 -20.77
N VAL A 95 17.10 28.17 -21.38
CA VAL A 95 15.66 28.07 -21.08
C VAL A 95 15.49 27.48 -19.69
N THR A 96 15.57 28.34 -18.69
CA THR A 96 15.23 28.06 -17.29
C THR A 96 14.09 28.96 -16.89
N ASN A 97 13.00 28.37 -16.42
CA ASN A 97 11.79 29.09 -16.06
C ASN A 97 12.12 30.09 -14.92
N PRO A 98 11.82 31.40 -15.04
CA PRO A 98 12.24 32.39 -14.04
C PRO A 98 11.71 32.13 -12.63
N GLN A 99 10.65 31.32 -12.48
CA GLN A 99 10.12 30.91 -11.17
C GLN A 99 10.76 29.65 -10.58
N SER A 100 11.58 28.90 -11.33
CA SER A 100 12.31 27.72 -10.82
C SER A 100 13.75 28.00 -10.38
N SER A 101 14.28 29.20 -10.65
CA SER A 101 15.63 29.59 -10.22
C SER A 101 15.58 30.23 -8.82
N GLY A 102 15.88 29.42 -7.81
CA GLY A 102 16.00 29.89 -6.42
C GLY A 102 17.11 30.95 -6.21
N SER A 103 17.16 31.52 -5.00
CA SER A 103 18.15 32.55 -4.67
C SER A 103 19.59 32.09 -4.90
N PRO A 104 20.50 32.95 -5.43
CA PRO A 104 21.89 32.57 -5.69
C PRO A 104 22.60 32.03 -4.43
N PRO A 105 23.49 31.02 -4.58
CA PRO A 105 24.21 30.47 -3.43
C PRO A 105 25.07 31.54 -2.76
N ARG A 106 24.89 31.72 -1.44
CA ARG A 106 25.61 32.73 -0.62
C ARG A 106 27.11 32.41 -0.39
N ARG A 107 27.74 31.65 -1.27
CA ARG A 107 29.14 31.21 -1.15
C ARG A 107 29.95 31.82 -2.29
N ALA A 108 31.03 32.52 -1.96
CA ALA A 108 31.95 33.03 -2.96
C ALA A 108 32.54 31.87 -3.78
N PRO A 109 32.64 31.98 -5.12
CA PRO A 109 33.25 30.95 -5.95
C PRO A 109 34.75 30.81 -5.65
N PRO A 110 35.35 29.62 -5.79
CA PRO A 110 36.79 29.43 -5.63
C PRO A 110 37.56 30.20 -6.72
N PRO A 111 38.76 30.73 -6.42
CA PRO A 111 39.54 31.51 -7.38
C PRO A 111 40.03 30.63 -8.54
N ILE A 112 39.91 31.15 -9.76
CA ILE A 112 40.28 30.45 -11.00
C ILE A 112 41.79 30.61 -11.24
N THR A 113 42.51 29.49 -11.32
CA THR A 113 43.92 29.49 -11.75
C THR A 113 43.98 29.65 -13.27
N VAL A 114 44.50 30.78 -13.74
CA VAL A 114 44.72 31.03 -15.17
C VAL A 114 45.88 30.15 -15.67
N LEU A 115 45.60 29.23 -16.59
CA LEU A 115 46.62 28.51 -17.35
C LEU A 115 46.70 29.07 -18.77
N THR A 116 47.81 29.74 -19.06
CA THR A 116 48.14 30.31 -20.38
C THR A 116 48.48 29.20 -21.38
N PRO A 117 47.96 29.22 -22.62
CA PRO A 117 48.30 28.22 -23.63
C PRO A 117 49.69 28.47 -24.26
N PRO A 118 50.49 27.42 -24.54
CA PRO A 118 51.69 27.52 -25.37
C PRO A 118 51.36 27.48 -26.88
N PRO A 119 52.23 28.03 -27.76
CA PRO A 119 51.92 28.22 -29.18
C PRO A 119 52.17 26.99 -30.07
N VAL A 120 51.49 26.98 -31.22
CA VAL A 120 51.54 25.96 -32.27
C VAL A 120 52.70 26.21 -33.26
N PRO A 121 53.41 25.15 -33.73
CA PRO A 121 54.20 25.18 -34.96
C PRO A 121 53.55 24.35 -36.10
N VAL A 122 53.93 24.67 -37.34
CA VAL A 122 53.25 24.24 -38.59
C VAL A 122 54.21 23.41 -39.49
N THR A 123 53.64 22.69 -40.48
CA THR A 123 54.22 22.21 -41.77
C THR A 123 54.98 20.86 -41.91
N THR A 124 54.28 19.89 -42.54
CA THR A 124 54.69 19.03 -43.70
C THR A 124 55.62 17.77 -43.56
N PRO A 125 55.55 16.77 -44.50
CA PRO A 125 55.86 15.33 -44.29
C PRO A 125 57.02 14.81 -45.21
N PRO A 126 57.20 13.50 -45.58
CA PRO A 126 56.76 12.16 -45.07
C PRO A 126 58.03 11.27 -44.75
N PRO A 127 58.24 9.96 -45.10
CA PRO A 127 57.39 8.74 -45.31
C PRO A 127 57.92 7.41 -44.64
N ALA A 128 57.24 6.27 -44.92
CA ALA A 128 57.79 4.90 -45.20
C ALA A 128 58.02 3.80 -44.10
N PHE A 129 57.39 2.62 -44.33
CA PHE A 129 57.70 1.21 -43.98
C PHE A 129 57.98 0.68 -42.53
N ALA A 130 57.02 -0.12 -42.01
CA ALA A 130 57.07 -1.51 -41.45
C ALA A 130 58.16 -1.97 -40.42
N PRO A 131 57.98 -3.11 -39.68
CA PRO A 131 56.85 -4.05 -39.58
C PRO A 131 56.31 -4.31 -38.14
N SER A 132 55.22 -5.09 -38.02
CA SER A 132 54.68 -5.65 -36.76
C SER A 132 55.54 -6.81 -36.20
N PRO A 133 55.27 -7.31 -34.98
CA PRO A 133 54.47 -8.55 -34.91
C PRO A 133 53.60 -8.80 -33.63
N ILE A 134 52.51 -9.59 -33.80
CA ILE A 134 52.03 -10.68 -32.91
C ILE A 134 51.41 -10.28 -31.53
N VAL A 135 50.24 -10.79 -31.06
CA VAL A 135 49.21 -11.71 -31.59
C VAL A 135 47.90 -11.67 -30.76
N SER A 136 46.74 -11.85 -31.41
CA SER A 136 45.43 -12.39 -30.92
C SER A 136 44.72 -11.79 -29.68
N ALA A 137 43.38 -11.83 -29.56
CA ALA A 137 42.33 -12.38 -30.44
C ALA A 137 41.11 -11.44 -30.49
N ALA A 138 40.40 -11.43 -31.62
CA ALA A 138 39.15 -10.70 -31.79
C ALA A 138 37.93 -11.58 -31.49
N SER A 139 36.86 -10.98 -30.96
CA SER A 139 35.50 -11.52 -31.08
C SER A 139 34.86 -10.96 -32.36
N ARG A 140 34.32 -11.83 -33.21
CA ARG A 140 33.65 -11.45 -34.46
C ARG A 140 32.18 -11.09 -34.24
N SER A 141 31.76 -10.07 -34.96
CA SER A 141 30.37 -9.78 -35.35
C SER A 141 29.91 -10.68 -36.50
N GLU A 142 28.61 -11.00 -36.57
CA GLU A 142 27.85 -11.39 -37.78
C GLU A 142 26.37 -11.57 -37.36
N SER A 143 25.35 -11.55 -38.23
CA SER A 143 24.92 -10.54 -39.22
C SER A 143 23.43 -10.79 -39.56
N PHE A 144 22.70 -9.81 -40.07
CA PHE A 144 21.28 -10.01 -40.47
C PHE A 144 21.15 -10.74 -41.81
N ASN A 145 20.14 -11.62 -41.96
CA ASN A 145 19.55 -11.90 -43.28
C ASN A 145 18.10 -12.45 -43.26
N SER A 146 17.27 -11.75 -44.03
CA SER A 146 15.94 -12.01 -44.62
C SER A 146 15.38 -13.46 -44.73
N THR A 147 14.14 -13.60 -44.24
CA THR A 147 12.92 -14.14 -44.91
C THR A 147 12.97 -15.42 -45.76
N GLN A 148 12.13 -16.40 -45.38
CA GLN A 148 11.51 -17.33 -46.33
C GLN A 148 10.11 -17.75 -45.86
N GLU A 149 9.13 -17.73 -46.77
CA GLU A 149 7.74 -18.10 -46.50
C GLU A 149 7.58 -19.62 -46.35
N ARG A 150 6.62 -20.06 -45.52
CA ARG A 150 6.08 -21.42 -45.59
C ARG A 150 4.64 -21.46 -45.10
N GLU A 151 3.73 -21.78 -46.01
CA GLU A 151 2.34 -22.13 -45.68
C GLU A 151 2.32 -23.37 -44.78
N LEU A 152 1.47 -23.36 -43.76
CA LEU A 152 1.02 -24.57 -43.06
C LEU A 152 -0.50 -24.55 -42.96
N THR A 153 -1.09 -25.68 -43.36
CA THR A 153 -2.52 -25.89 -43.53
C THR A 153 -3.20 -26.30 -42.23
N VAL A 154 -4.52 -26.09 -42.18
CA VAL A 154 -5.42 -26.54 -41.11
C VAL A 154 -5.44 -28.07 -41.02
N ASP A 155 -4.89 -28.62 -39.94
CA ASP A 155 -5.46 -29.68 -39.10
C ASP A 155 -4.39 -30.17 -38.11
N ASP A 156 -4.51 -29.76 -36.85
CA ASP A 156 -4.17 -30.53 -35.64
C ASP A 156 -4.61 -29.68 -34.43
N ILE A 157 -5.78 -30.03 -33.88
CA ILE A 157 -6.34 -29.42 -32.66
C ILE A 157 -5.93 -30.30 -31.49
N GLU A 158 -5.24 -29.73 -30.50
CA GLU A 158 -5.26 -30.25 -29.13
C GLU A 158 -5.90 -29.18 -28.23
N ASP A 159 -6.97 -29.58 -27.54
CA ASP A 159 -7.77 -28.70 -26.69
C ASP A 159 -6.98 -28.23 -25.46
N PHE A 160 -6.76 -26.93 -25.34
CA PHE A 160 -6.44 -26.25 -24.09
C PHE A 160 -7.65 -25.43 -23.64
N GLU A 161 -8.48 -26.01 -22.78
CA GLU A 161 -9.41 -25.26 -21.94
C GLU A 161 -8.63 -24.72 -20.72
N ASP A 162 -7.97 -23.57 -20.90
CA ASP A 162 -7.38 -22.82 -19.80
C ASP A 162 -8.49 -22.10 -19.02
N ASP A 163 -8.96 -22.71 -17.93
CA ASP A 163 -10.02 -22.18 -17.03
C ASP A 163 -9.44 -21.31 -15.88
N ASP A 164 -8.20 -20.80 -16.04
CA ASP A 164 -7.50 -19.98 -15.05
C ASP A 164 -7.86 -18.46 -15.14
N ASP A 165 -8.49 -18.00 -16.23
CA ASP A 165 -8.83 -16.59 -16.48
C ASP A 165 -10.04 -16.05 -15.68
N ILE A 166 -10.76 -16.88 -14.92
CA ILE A 166 -12.03 -16.49 -14.27
C ILE A 166 -11.82 -15.83 -12.89
N GLU A 167 -10.72 -16.08 -12.18
CA GLU A 167 -10.48 -15.43 -10.87
C GLU A 167 -9.98 -13.97 -11.00
N GLU A 168 -9.24 -13.61 -12.04
CA GLU A 168 -8.67 -12.25 -12.20
C GLU A 168 -9.71 -11.20 -12.63
N ILE A 169 -10.83 -11.59 -13.24
CA ILE A 169 -11.86 -10.66 -13.74
C ILE A 169 -12.69 -10.01 -12.61
N ASN A 170 -12.75 -10.61 -11.42
CA ASN A 170 -13.55 -10.09 -10.30
C ASN A 170 -12.88 -8.92 -9.55
N SER A 171 -11.55 -8.84 -9.52
CA SER A 171 -10.82 -7.74 -8.87
C SER A 171 -10.92 -6.43 -9.68
N HIS A 172 -10.95 -6.52 -11.00
CA HIS A 172 -10.98 -5.36 -11.90
C HIS A 172 -12.33 -4.64 -12.01
N GLN A 173 -13.42 -5.18 -11.42
CA GLN A 173 -14.74 -4.55 -11.49
C GLN A 173 -15.10 -3.70 -10.25
N VAL A 174 -14.27 -3.69 -9.20
CA VAL A 174 -14.53 -2.99 -7.92
C VAL A 174 -13.45 -1.96 -7.57
N SER A 175 -13.18 -1.01 -8.48
CA SER A 175 -12.82 0.38 -8.12
C SER A 175 -12.65 1.21 -9.39
N ARG A 176 -13.38 2.33 -9.50
CA ARG A 176 -13.16 3.35 -10.56
C ARG A 176 -12.25 4.49 -10.10
N ARG A 177 -11.43 4.27 -9.06
CA ARG A 177 -10.43 5.21 -8.54
C ARG A 177 -9.04 4.63 -8.78
N ARG A 178 -8.15 5.39 -9.44
CA ARG A 178 -6.72 5.03 -9.44
C ARG A 178 -6.22 5.19 -8.00
N LEU A 179 -5.84 4.08 -7.38
CA LEU A 179 -5.25 4.07 -6.06
C LEU A 179 -3.79 4.57 -6.15
N ASN A 180 -3.34 5.32 -5.16
CA ASN A 180 -1.95 5.77 -5.09
C ASN A 180 -1.04 4.69 -4.50
N ASP A 181 0.24 4.73 -4.87
CA ASP A 181 1.25 3.89 -4.24
C ASP A 181 1.52 4.32 -2.78
N ALA A 182 1.47 3.35 -1.86
CA ALA A 182 1.76 3.50 -0.45
C ALA A 182 2.99 2.68 0.01
N SER A 183 3.87 2.29 -0.92
CA SER A 183 5.15 1.60 -0.66
C SER A 183 6.04 2.31 0.38
N ASP A 184 6.06 3.64 0.37
CA ASP A 184 6.76 4.48 1.36
C ASP A 184 6.30 4.24 2.82
N LEU A 185 5.09 3.69 3.03
CA LEU A 185 4.48 3.50 4.36
C LEU A 185 4.66 2.11 4.98
N VAL A 186 5.37 1.17 4.32
CA VAL A 186 5.58 -0.20 4.83
C VAL A 186 6.19 -0.20 6.25
N VAL A 187 5.47 -0.80 7.20
CA VAL A 187 5.86 -0.95 8.62
C VAL A 187 7.20 -1.65 8.73
N LYS A 188 8.07 -1.21 9.64
CA LYS A 188 9.39 -1.83 9.86
C LYS A 188 9.30 -3.02 10.82
N LEU A 189 8.77 -4.13 10.30
CA LEU A 189 8.70 -5.46 10.89
C LEU A 189 9.46 -6.45 9.99
N PRO A 190 10.03 -7.55 10.52
CA PRO A 190 10.58 -8.63 9.71
C PRO A 190 9.49 -9.45 9.02
N SER A 191 9.86 -10.20 7.99
CA SER A 191 9.02 -11.23 7.37
C SER A 191 8.89 -12.46 8.26
N PHE A 192 7.76 -13.18 8.12
CA PHE A 192 7.53 -14.47 8.76
C PHE A 192 8.37 -15.57 8.09
N THR A 193 8.94 -16.47 8.89
CA THR A 193 9.87 -17.52 8.43
C THR A 193 9.13 -18.61 7.64
N THR A 194 7.88 -18.88 8.01
CA THR A 194 6.99 -19.89 7.39
C THR A 194 6.33 -19.43 6.08
N GLY A 195 6.51 -18.15 5.68
CA GLY A 195 5.91 -17.60 4.46
C GLY A 195 4.40 -17.35 4.54
N ILE A 196 3.85 -17.11 5.75
CA ILE A 196 2.44 -16.72 5.96
C ILE A 196 2.03 -15.57 5.05
N THR A 197 0.91 -15.76 4.35
CA THR A 197 0.33 -14.77 3.43
C THR A 197 -0.56 -13.75 4.16
N ASP A 198 -1.00 -12.72 3.43
CA ASP A 198 -1.94 -11.73 3.98
C ASP A 198 -3.36 -12.32 4.18
N ASP A 199 -3.78 -13.25 3.31
CA ASP A 199 -4.98 -14.07 3.47
C ASP A 199 -4.91 -14.93 4.74
N ASP A 200 -3.80 -15.62 4.96
CA ASP A 200 -3.60 -16.45 6.15
C ASP A 200 -3.77 -15.62 7.44
N LEU A 201 -3.20 -14.42 7.48
CA LEU A 201 -3.37 -13.49 8.60
C LEU A 201 -4.83 -13.02 8.74
N ARG A 202 -5.52 -12.72 7.63
CA ARG A 202 -6.91 -12.24 7.64
C ARG A 202 -7.86 -13.31 8.16
N GLU A 203 -7.71 -14.53 7.65
CA GLU A 203 -8.48 -15.69 8.06
C GLU A 203 -8.23 -16.06 9.53
N THR A 204 -6.98 -16.07 9.99
CA THR A 204 -6.65 -16.37 11.40
C THR A 204 -7.03 -15.22 12.36
N ALA A 205 -6.97 -13.97 11.93
CA ALA A 205 -7.49 -12.84 12.70
C ALA A 205 -9.01 -12.95 12.93
N TYR A 206 -9.76 -13.43 11.93
CA TYR A 206 -11.18 -13.73 12.08
C TYR A 206 -11.44 -14.94 13.01
N GLU A 207 -10.59 -15.97 12.99
CA GLU A 207 -10.64 -17.09 13.95
C GLU A 207 -10.45 -16.61 15.40
N VAL A 208 -9.52 -15.67 15.64
CA VAL A 208 -9.33 -15.00 16.94
C VAL A 208 -10.58 -14.20 17.34
N LEU A 209 -11.15 -13.43 16.42
CA LEU A 209 -12.37 -12.64 16.66
C LEU A 209 -13.56 -13.52 17.08
N LEU A 210 -13.80 -14.61 16.36
CA LEU A 210 -14.86 -15.57 16.68
C LEU A 210 -14.66 -16.23 18.05
N ALA A 211 -13.41 -16.57 18.40
CA ALA A 211 -13.12 -17.12 19.73
C ALA A 211 -13.39 -16.12 20.85
N CYS A 212 -13.07 -14.84 20.65
CA CYS A 212 -13.34 -13.78 21.63
C CYS A 212 -14.84 -13.48 21.76
N ALA A 213 -15.56 -13.40 20.65
CA ALA A 213 -17.02 -13.25 20.66
C ALA A 213 -17.73 -14.47 21.27
N GLY A 214 -17.20 -15.69 21.08
CA GLY A 214 -17.69 -16.91 21.72
C GLY A 214 -17.44 -16.96 23.22
N ALA A 215 -16.32 -16.42 23.70
CA ALA A 215 -16.06 -16.25 25.14
C ALA A 215 -17.04 -15.26 25.81
N ALA A 216 -17.60 -14.31 25.05
CA ALA A 216 -18.68 -13.43 25.47
C ALA A 216 -20.10 -14.04 25.28
N GLY A 217 -20.20 -15.30 24.82
CA GLY A 217 -21.47 -16.00 24.60
C GLY A 217 -22.17 -15.69 23.27
N GLY A 218 -21.54 -14.97 22.35
CA GLY A 218 -22.11 -14.54 21.07
C GLY A 218 -22.01 -15.52 19.90
N LEU A 219 -21.35 -16.67 20.07
CA LEU A 219 -21.07 -17.58 18.96
C LEU A 219 -22.25 -18.49 18.64
N ILE A 220 -23.06 -18.06 17.68
CA ILE A 220 -24.12 -18.86 17.06
C ILE A 220 -23.63 -19.33 15.69
N VAL A 221 -23.84 -20.62 15.37
CA VAL A 221 -23.60 -21.18 14.03
C VAL A 221 -24.79 -20.84 13.14
N PRO A 222 -24.61 -20.15 12.00
CA PRO A 222 -25.68 -19.97 11.02
C PRO A 222 -26.23 -21.32 10.57
N SER A 223 -27.54 -21.53 10.76
CA SER A 223 -28.19 -22.72 10.20
C SER A 223 -28.19 -22.62 8.67
N LYS A 224 -27.78 -23.68 7.97
CA LYS A 224 -28.08 -23.88 6.54
C LYS A 224 -29.59 -24.08 6.34
N GLU A 225 -30.38 -23.06 6.60
CA GLU A 225 -31.79 -23.05 6.24
C GLU A 225 -31.84 -23.04 4.71
N LYS A 226 -32.12 -24.21 4.13
CA LYS A 226 -32.30 -24.34 2.67
C LYS A 226 -33.23 -23.23 2.23
N ARG A 227 -32.75 -22.33 1.36
CA ARG A 227 -33.57 -21.31 0.69
C ARG A 227 -34.77 -22.02 0.06
N LYS A 228 -35.88 -22.05 0.78
CA LYS A 228 -37.08 -22.81 0.43
C LYS A 228 -37.58 -22.27 -0.89
N ASP A 229 -37.64 -23.12 -1.92
CA ASP A 229 -37.84 -22.75 -3.31
C ASP A 229 -38.97 -21.72 -3.52
N LYS A 230 -38.62 -20.44 -3.59
CA LYS A 230 -39.52 -19.38 -4.06
C LYS A 230 -39.43 -19.27 -5.59
N LYS A 231 -39.56 -20.42 -6.27
CA LYS A 231 -39.71 -20.46 -7.72
C LYS A 231 -41.19 -20.27 -8.07
N SER A 232 -41.45 -19.39 -9.04
CA SER A 232 -42.75 -19.08 -9.65
C SER A 232 -43.77 -18.24 -8.83
N LYS A 233 -43.87 -16.96 -9.20
CA LYS A 233 -45.12 -16.36 -9.72
C LYS A 233 -44.80 -15.15 -10.61
N LEU A 234 -44.09 -15.43 -11.69
CA LEU A 234 -43.88 -14.49 -12.79
C LEU A 234 -45.18 -14.46 -13.62
N MET A 235 -45.98 -13.39 -13.51
CA MET A 235 -46.91 -12.84 -14.53
C MET A 235 -47.97 -11.88 -13.95
N LYS A 236 -48.18 -10.74 -14.63
CA LYS A 236 -49.34 -9.80 -14.55
C LYS A 236 -49.48 -9.00 -13.22
N LYS A 237 -49.28 -7.68 -13.19
CA LYS A 237 -49.86 -6.67 -14.10
C LYS A 237 -49.00 -5.41 -14.26
N LEU A 238 -49.13 -4.81 -15.44
CA LEU A 238 -48.68 -3.46 -15.80
C LEU A 238 -49.40 -2.39 -14.95
N GLY A 239 -48.63 -1.49 -14.31
CA GLY A 239 -49.16 -0.35 -13.56
C GLY A 239 -48.06 0.65 -13.20
N ARG A 240 -48.03 1.82 -13.85
CA ARG A 240 -47.13 2.93 -13.52
C ARG A 240 -47.46 3.48 -12.13
N SER A 241 -46.51 3.49 -11.20
CA SER A 241 -46.45 4.52 -10.15
C SER A 241 -45.03 4.77 -9.64
N LYS A 242 -44.65 6.03 -9.83
CA LYS A 242 -43.60 6.86 -9.22
C LYS A 242 -43.03 6.43 -7.84
N ASN A 243 -41.70 6.53 -7.74
CA ASN A 243 -40.82 6.59 -6.55
C ASN A 243 -41.12 5.68 -5.35
N ASP A 244 -40.23 4.71 -5.10
CA ASP A 244 -39.42 4.74 -3.87
C ASP A 244 -38.11 3.95 -4.05
N ASN A 245 -37.01 4.44 -3.46
CA ASN A 245 -35.70 3.74 -3.51
C ASN A 245 -35.64 2.68 -2.40
N VAL A 246 -36.30 1.55 -2.60
CA VAL A 246 -36.16 0.38 -1.72
C VAL A 246 -34.82 -0.29 -2.01
N VAL A 247 -33.77 0.14 -1.34
CA VAL A 247 -32.54 -0.66 -1.17
C VAL A 247 -32.94 -1.99 -0.58
N THR A 248 -32.44 -3.09 -1.16
CA THR A 248 -32.77 -4.46 -0.75
C THR A 248 -32.10 -4.79 0.58
N GLN A 249 -32.65 -4.26 1.68
CA GLN A 249 -32.19 -4.52 3.03
C GLN A 249 -32.48 -5.97 3.39
N SER A 250 -31.50 -6.85 3.09
CA SER A 250 -31.45 -8.20 3.65
C SER A 250 -31.53 -8.08 5.17
N GLN A 251 -32.22 -9.01 5.82
CA GLN A 251 -32.54 -8.94 7.24
C GLN A 251 -31.25 -9.03 8.09
N ARG A 252 -30.63 -7.87 8.41
CA ARG A 252 -29.53 -7.79 9.36
C ARG A 252 -30.03 -8.34 10.71
N ALA A 253 -29.40 -9.42 11.18
CA ALA A 253 -29.65 -9.94 12.51
C ALA A 253 -29.24 -8.87 13.54
N PRO A 254 -30.08 -8.51 14.53
CA PRO A 254 -29.74 -7.44 15.46
C PRO A 254 -28.60 -7.84 16.42
N GLY A 255 -27.79 -6.85 16.81
CA GLY A 255 -26.71 -7.01 17.79
C GLY A 255 -25.49 -7.78 17.28
N LEU A 256 -24.77 -8.44 18.20
CA LEU A 256 -23.47 -9.07 17.95
C LEU A 256 -23.49 -10.08 16.78
N VAL A 257 -24.61 -10.75 16.50
CA VAL A 257 -24.71 -11.68 15.37
C VAL A 257 -24.63 -10.97 14.02
N GLY A 258 -25.31 -9.83 13.86
CA GLY A 258 -25.21 -9.01 12.64
C GLY A 258 -23.89 -8.27 12.53
N LEU A 259 -23.28 -7.90 13.66
CA LEU A 259 -21.93 -7.32 13.68
C LEU A 259 -20.89 -8.36 13.21
N LEU A 260 -20.97 -9.61 13.69
CA LEU A 260 -20.09 -10.68 13.22
C LEU A 260 -20.31 -11.02 11.73
N GLU A 261 -21.54 -10.95 11.24
CA GLU A 261 -21.83 -11.11 9.80
C GLU A 261 -21.29 -9.94 8.97
N THR A 262 -21.33 -8.71 9.51
CA THR A 262 -20.71 -7.54 8.88
C THR A 262 -19.18 -7.71 8.85
N MET A 263 -18.55 -8.11 9.96
CA MET A 263 -17.12 -8.45 10.03
C MET A 263 -16.73 -9.57 9.05
N ARG A 264 -17.58 -10.60 8.90
CA ARG A 264 -17.37 -11.68 7.93
C ARG A 264 -17.26 -11.14 6.51
N VAL A 265 -18.12 -10.20 6.13
CA VAL A 265 -18.12 -9.55 4.81
C VAL A 265 -16.91 -8.62 4.65
N GLN A 266 -16.64 -7.73 5.61
CA GLN A 266 -15.51 -6.79 5.52
C GLN A 266 -14.13 -7.46 5.59
N MET A 267 -14.05 -8.67 6.15
CA MET A 267 -12.84 -9.51 6.14
C MET A 267 -12.84 -10.58 5.02
N GLU A 268 -13.80 -10.51 4.08
CA GLU A 268 -13.90 -11.39 2.91
C GLU A 268 -13.95 -12.90 3.22
N ILE A 269 -14.46 -13.26 4.40
CA ILE A 269 -14.48 -14.64 4.88
C ILE A 269 -15.67 -15.39 4.25
N SER A 270 -15.40 -16.48 3.54
CA SER A 270 -16.48 -17.30 2.95
C SER A 270 -17.43 -17.87 4.01
N GLU A 271 -18.74 -17.92 3.70
CA GLU A 271 -19.76 -18.53 4.59
C GLU A 271 -19.40 -19.98 4.96
N ALA A 272 -18.82 -20.72 4.02
CA ALA A 272 -18.37 -22.09 4.23
C ALA A 272 -17.18 -22.20 5.19
N MET A 273 -16.31 -21.19 5.27
CA MET A 273 -15.27 -21.11 6.31
C MET A 273 -15.87 -20.69 7.65
N ASP A 274 -16.67 -19.63 7.68
CA ASP A 274 -17.29 -19.14 8.92
C ASP A 274 -18.03 -20.25 9.67
N ILE A 275 -18.91 -21.00 8.98
CA ILE A 275 -19.65 -22.12 9.57
C ILE A 275 -18.70 -23.20 10.14
N ARG A 276 -17.63 -23.57 9.40
CA ARG A 276 -16.63 -24.56 9.84
C ARG A 276 -15.87 -24.08 11.06
N THR A 277 -15.37 -22.85 11.05
CA THR A 277 -14.63 -22.26 12.18
C THR A 277 -15.51 -22.19 13.43
N ARG A 278 -16.75 -21.69 13.31
CA ARG A 278 -17.70 -21.65 14.45
C ARG A 278 -17.96 -23.04 15.02
N GLN A 279 -18.22 -24.03 14.17
CA GLN A 279 -18.44 -25.41 14.61
C GLN A 279 -17.18 -26.02 15.25
N GLY A 280 -16.00 -25.80 14.67
CA GLY A 280 -14.72 -26.24 15.20
C GLY A 280 -14.42 -25.67 16.59
N LEU A 281 -14.67 -24.36 16.79
CA LEU A 281 -14.50 -23.71 18.10
C LEU A 281 -15.49 -24.23 19.16
N LEU A 282 -16.75 -24.50 18.79
CA LEU A 282 -17.73 -25.11 19.70
C LEU A 282 -17.37 -26.57 20.04
N ASN A 283 -16.96 -27.35 19.04
CA ASN A 283 -16.44 -28.71 19.23
C ASN A 283 -15.24 -28.70 20.19
N ALA A 284 -14.33 -27.73 20.04
CA ALA A 284 -13.15 -27.58 20.90
C ALA A 284 -13.45 -27.29 22.38
N LEU A 285 -14.64 -26.78 22.73
CA LEU A 285 -15.07 -26.64 24.13
C LEU A 285 -15.77 -27.89 24.68
N THR A 286 -16.10 -28.87 23.84
CA THR A 286 -16.80 -30.09 24.28
C THR A 286 -15.92 -30.86 25.29
N GLY A 287 -16.44 -31.05 26.50
CA GLY A 287 -15.71 -31.68 27.61
C GLY A 287 -14.76 -30.76 28.41
N LYS A 288 -14.53 -29.51 27.99
CA LYS A 288 -13.65 -28.55 28.70
C LYS A 288 -14.45 -27.63 29.63
N VAL A 289 -15.13 -28.23 30.61
CA VAL A 289 -16.00 -27.51 31.56
C VAL A 289 -15.24 -26.37 32.24
N GLY A 290 -15.78 -25.15 32.14
CA GLY A 290 -15.22 -23.94 32.77
C GLY A 290 -14.10 -23.23 31.99
N LYS A 291 -13.51 -23.82 30.93
CA LYS A 291 -12.59 -23.09 30.04
C LYS A 291 -13.36 -22.13 29.13
N ARG A 292 -12.81 -20.94 28.89
CA ARG A 292 -13.37 -19.95 27.96
C ARG A 292 -12.75 -20.11 26.57
N MET A 293 -13.46 -19.67 25.54
CA MET A 293 -13.00 -19.84 24.16
C MET A 293 -11.78 -18.96 23.82
N ASP A 294 -11.64 -17.82 24.51
CA ASP A 294 -10.51 -16.88 24.43
C ASP A 294 -9.31 -17.30 25.31
N THR A 295 -9.30 -18.53 25.81
CA THR A 295 -8.14 -19.19 26.43
C THR A 295 -7.71 -20.45 25.67
N LEU A 296 -8.17 -20.60 24.42
CA LEU A 296 -7.81 -21.73 23.55
C LEU A 296 -6.53 -21.44 22.75
N LEU A 297 -5.72 -22.48 22.52
CA LEU A 297 -4.69 -22.49 21.50
C LEU A 297 -5.37 -22.70 20.13
N ILE A 298 -5.99 -21.63 19.61
CA ILE A 298 -6.98 -21.69 18.52
C ILE A 298 -6.54 -22.58 17.34
N PRO A 299 -5.33 -22.44 16.76
CA PRO A 299 -4.97 -23.23 15.59
C PRO A 299 -4.89 -24.74 15.85
N LEU A 300 -4.38 -25.15 17.03
CA LEU A 300 -4.34 -26.55 17.42
C LEU A 300 -5.75 -27.11 17.63
N GLU A 301 -6.63 -26.35 18.25
CA GLU A 301 -8.00 -26.78 18.50
C GLU A 301 -8.78 -26.97 17.19
N LEU A 302 -8.62 -26.05 16.23
CA LEU A 302 -9.19 -26.18 14.90
C LEU A 302 -8.63 -27.40 14.15
N LEU A 303 -7.31 -27.64 14.21
CA LEU A 303 -6.67 -28.84 13.64
C LEU A 303 -7.17 -30.16 14.24
N CYS A 304 -7.61 -30.16 15.50
CA CYS A 304 -8.18 -31.33 16.18
C CYS A 304 -9.69 -31.51 15.94
N CYS A 305 -10.43 -30.43 15.69
CA CYS A 305 -11.90 -30.43 15.70
C CYS A 305 -12.57 -30.26 14.34
N ILE A 306 -11.81 -29.90 13.29
CA ILE A 306 -12.30 -29.82 11.91
C ILE A 306 -11.69 -30.96 11.10
N SER A 307 -12.55 -31.73 10.45
CA SER A 307 -12.21 -32.91 9.65
C SER A 307 -12.04 -32.60 8.17
N ARG A 308 -11.24 -33.40 7.45
CA ARG A 308 -11.05 -33.28 6.00
C ARG A 308 -12.35 -33.37 5.20
N THR A 309 -13.35 -34.10 5.70
CA THR A 309 -14.67 -34.27 5.07
C THR A 309 -15.56 -33.03 5.10
N GLU A 310 -15.19 -31.98 5.84
CA GLU A 310 -15.93 -30.72 5.88
C GLU A 310 -15.56 -29.77 4.72
N PHE A 311 -14.53 -30.11 3.94
CA PHE A 311 -14.04 -29.31 2.81
C PHE A 311 -14.59 -29.83 1.48
N SER A 312 -14.75 -28.92 0.53
CA SER A 312 -15.11 -29.21 -0.87
C SER A 312 -14.12 -30.12 -1.58
N ASP A 313 -12.83 -29.92 -1.29
CA ASP A 313 -11.72 -30.47 -2.07
C ASP A 313 -10.46 -30.61 -1.21
N LYS A 314 -9.49 -31.41 -1.70
CA LYS A 314 -8.24 -31.68 -0.96
C LYS A 314 -7.30 -30.46 -0.90
N LYS A 315 -7.29 -29.60 -1.92
CA LYS A 315 -6.38 -28.45 -2.04
C LYS A 315 -6.70 -27.39 -0.97
N SER A 316 -7.99 -27.07 -0.82
CA SER A 316 -8.51 -26.16 0.23
C SER A 316 -8.23 -26.66 1.64
N TYR A 317 -8.38 -27.96 1.88
CA TYR A 317 -8.05 -28.57 3.18
C TYR A 317 -6.54 -28.54 3.48
N ILE A 318 -5.68 -28.88 2.51
CA ILE A 318 -4.22 -28.80 2.68
C ILE A 318 -3.78 -27.35 2.94
N ARG A 319 -4.31 -26.38 2.18
CA ARG A 319 -4.03 -24.94 2.38
C ARG A 319 -4.41 -24.50 3.80
N TRP A 320 -5.64 -24.80 4.23
CA TRP A 320 -6.11 -24.52 5.59
C TRP A 320 -5.23 -25.17 6.65
N GLN A 321 -4.90 -26.46 6.51
CA GLN A 321 -4.04 -27.16 7.46
C GLN A 321 -2.67 -26.50 7.56
N LYS A 322 -2.05 -26.17 6.41
CA LYS A 322 -0.74 -25.52 6.36
C LYS A 322 -0.78 -24.15 7.07
N ARG A 323 -1.84 -23.35 6.86
CA ARG A 323 -2.08 -22.12 7.63
C ARG A 323 -2.04 -22.37 9.13
N GLN A 324 -2.82 -23.34 9.62
CA GLN A 324 -2.89 -23.62 11.07
C GLN A 324 -1.54 -24.10 11.64
N LEU A 325 -0.76 -24.89 10.90
CA LEU A 325 0.59 -25.32 11.30
C LEU A 325 1.57 -24.14 11.33
N ASN A 326 1.59 -23.32 10.27
CA ASN A 326 2.42 -22.12 10.18
C ASN A 326 2.12 -21.13 11.31
N MET A 327 0.85 -20.94 11.68
CA MET A 327 0.45 -20.07 12.81
C MET A 327 0.95 -20.58 14.16
N LEU A 328 1.01 -21.91 14.36
CA LEU A 328 1.62 -22.50 15.56
C LEU A 328 3.14 -22.29 15.57
N GLU A 329 3.81 -22.41 14.43
CA GLU A 329 5.26 -22.19 14.32
C GLU A 329 5.62 -20.71 14.53
N GLU A 330 4.95 -19.76 13.86
CA GLU A 330 5.23 -18.33 14.10
C GLU A 330 4.92 -17.92 15.53
N GLY A 331 3.78 -18.34 16.10
CA GLY A 331 3.36 -17.94 17.43
C GLY A 331 4.19 -18.56 18.56
N LEU A 332 4.50 -19.86 18.45
CA LEU A 332 5.17 -20.62 19.51
C LEU A 332 6.67 -20.78 19.31
N ILE A 333 7.23 -20.55 18.11
CA ILE A 333 8.66 -20.73 17.81
C ILE A 333 9.34 -19.40 17.44
N ASN A 334 8.84 -18.67 16.44
CA ASN A 334 9.58 -17.52 15.87
C ASN A 334 9.31 -16.20 16.63
N HIS A 335 8.07 -15.99 17.06
CA HIS A 335 7.61 -14.78 17.75
C HIS A 335 6.92 -15.10 19.10
N PRO A 336 7.54 -15.88 20.02
CA PRO A 336 6.95 -16.17 21.32
C PRO A 336 7.01 -14.94 22.25
N VAL A 337 5.99 -14.74 23.09
CA VAL A 337 6.05 -13.69 24.13
C VAL A 337 7.06 -14.02 25.24
N VAL A 338 7.29 -15.32 25.51
CA VAL A 338 8.29 -15.83 26.47
C VAL A 338 9.39 -16.60 25.73
N GLY A 339 10.64 -16.16 25.84
CA GLY A 339 11.79 -16.88 25.25
C GLY A 339 11.98 -18.30 25.81
N PHE A 340 12.64 -19.17 25.05
CA PHE A 340 12.64 -20.63 25.33
C PHE A 340 13.48 -21.08 26.53
N GLY A 341 14.55 -20.36 26.86
CA GLY A 341 15.51 -20.79 27.90
C GLY A 341 16.00 -22.23 27.65
N GLU A 342 15.89 -23.09 28.66
CA GLU A 342 16.28 -24.50 28.58
C GLU A 342 15.33 -25.38 27.73
N SER A 343 14.18 -24.84 27.28
CA SER A 343 13.14 -25.61 26.57
C SER A 343 13.45 -25.88 25.09
N GLY A 344 14.64 -25.53 24.60
CA GLY A 344 15.00 -25.65 23.17
C GLY A 344 14.81 -27.05 22.56
N ARG A 345 14.91 -28.14 23.34
CA ARG A 345 14.55 -29.49 22.84
C ARG A 345 13.08 -29.61 22.43
N ARG A 346 12.16 -29.01 23.18
CA ARG A 346 10.73 -29.02 22.89
C ARG A 346 10.40 -28.27 21.59
N VAL A 347 11.20 -27.25 21.24
CA VAL A 347 11.05 -26.50 19.98
C VAL A 347 11.36 -27.40 18.79
N ASN A 348 12.47 -28.14 18.82
CA ASN A 348 12.81 -29.09 17.76
C ASN A 348 11.78 -30.23 17.66
N GLU A 349 11.30 -30.75 18.79
CA GLU A 349 10.22 -31.74 18.84
C GLU A 349 8.91 -31.19 18.25
N LEU A 350 8.59 -29.91 18.52
CA LEU A 350 7.43 -29.20 17.97
C LEU A 350 7.52 -29.11 16.43
N SER A 351 8.60 -28.59 15.86
CA SER A 351 8.77 -28.50 14.39
C SER A 351 8.71 -29.87 13.71
N ILE A 352 9.28 -30.92 14.33
CA ILE A 352 9.19 -32.30 13.81
C ILE A 352 7.74 -32.79 13.77
N LEU A 353 6.92 -32.46 14.78
CA LEU A 353 5.51 -32.84 14.82
C LEU A 353 4.68 -32.06 13.78
N LEU A 354 4.95 -30.77 13.58
CA LEU A 354 4.29 -29.95 12.56
C LEU A 354 4.56 -30.52 11.15
N ALA A 355 5.83 -30.80 10.83
CA ALA A 355 6.22 -31.42 9.55
C ALA A 355 5.54 -32.78 9.34
N LYS A 356 5.53 -33.66 10.36
CA LYS A 356 4.85 -34.96 10.28
C LYS A 356 3.33 -34.87 10.08
N ILE A 357 2.68 -33.80 10.53
CA ILE A 357 1.26 -33.56 10.31
C ILE A 357 1.04 -33.11 8.86
N GLU A 358 1.86 -32.20 8.32
CA GLU A 358 1.84 -31.83 6.89
C GLU A 358 2.08 -33.05 5.98
N GLU A 359 3.14 -33.83 6.24
CA GLU A 359 3.48 -35.04 5.49
C GLU A 359 2.36 -36.10 5.48
N SER A 360 1.56 -36.19 6.56
CA SER A 360 0.52 -37.22 6.69
C SER A 360 -0.51 -37.21 5.56
N GLU A 361 -0.73 -36.07 4.90
CA GLU A 361 -1.66 -35.92 3.78
C GLU A 361 -1.10 -36.43 2.45
N SER A 362 0.19 -36.75 2.38
CA SER A 362 0.84 -37.44 1.25
C SER A 362 0.74 -38.98 1.33
N LEU A 363 0.42 -39.51 2.52
CA LEU A 363 0.39 -40.95 2.79
C LEU A 363 -0.96 -41.59 2.44
N PRO A 364 -1.03 -42.93 2.30
CA PRO A 364 -2.30 -43.66 2.19
C PRO A 364 -3.20 -43.41 3.41
N SER A 365 -4.51 -43.20 3.19
CA SER A 365 -5.43 -42.67 4.21
C SER A 365 -5.36 -43.38 5.56
N SER A 366 -5.33 -44.73 5.59
CA SER A 366 -5.27 -45.51 6.83
C SER A 366 -4.01 -45.25 7.67
N THR A 367 -2.89 -44.94 7.02
CA THR A 367 -1.61 -44.66 7.68
C THR A 367 -1.49 -43.17 8.01
N GLY A 368 -1.90 -42.30 7.09
CA GLY A 368 -1.91 -40.85 7.27
C GLY A 368 -2.81 -40.42 8.43
N GLU A 369 -4.05 -40.92 8.50
CA GLU A 369 -5.00 -40.58 9.58
C GLU A 369 -4.49 -41.04 10.96
N LEU A 370 -3.86 -42.22 11.04
CA LEU A 370 -3.26 -42.73 12.27
C LEU A 370 -2.07 -41.84 12.72
N GLN A 371 -1.13 -41.57 11.82
CA GLN A 371 0.03 -40.69 12.08
C GLN A 371 -0.43 -39.29 12.49
N ARG A 372 -1.38 -38.70 11.77
CA ARG A 372 -1.97 -37.39 12.07
C ARG A 372 -2.54 -37.36 13.49
N THR A 373 -3.34 -38.36 13.84
CA THR A 373 -4.00 -38.44 15.15
C THR A 373 -3.00 -38.58 16.30
N GLU A 374 -1.94 -39.36 16.09
CA GLU A 374 -0.85 -39.49 17.06
C GLU A 374 -0.02 -38.20 17.19
N CYS A 375 0.37 -37.61 16.06
CA CYS A 375 1.16 -36.38 16.04
C CYS A 375 0.38 -35.19 16.63
N LEU A 376 -0.93 -35.07 16.38
CA LEU A 376 -1.79 -34.05 17.01
C LEU A 376 -1.90 -34.23 18.53
N ARG A 377 -1.86 -35.48 19.03
CA ARG A 377 -1.85 -35.76 20.48
C ARG A 377 -0.55 -35.28 21.12
N SER A 378 0.60 -35.66 20.57
CA SER A 378 1.91 -35.22 21.07
C SER A 378 2.13 -33.71 20.87
N LEU A 379 1.62 -33.14 19.77
CA LEU A 379 1.66 -31.69 19.52
C LEU A 379 0.94 -30.94 20.64
N ARG A 380 -0.21 -31.43 21.09
CA ARG A 380 -0.95 -30.86 22.22
C ARG A 380 -0.18 -30.90 23.53
N GLU A 381 0.51 -32.00 23.82
CA GLU A 381 1.34 -32.17 25.02
C GLU A 381 2.53 -31.20 25.06
N ILE A 382 3.08 -30.80 23.91
CA ILE A 382 4.20 -29.87 23.80
C ILE A 382 3.74 -28.40 23.71
N ALA A 383 2.72 -28.13 22.90
CA ALA A 383 2.30 -26.76 22.58
C ALA A 383 1.55 -26.08 23.74
N ILE A 384 0.72 -26.81 24.51
CA ILE A 384 0.02 -26.22 25.66
C ILE A 384 1.01 -25.68 26.71
N PRO A 385 2.03 -26.44 27.19
CA PRO A 385 3.04 -25.91 28.12
C PRO A 385 3.99 -24.87 27.53
N LEU A 386 3.95 -24.59 26.22
CA LEU A 386 4.67 -23.47 25.60
C LEU A 386 3.80 -22.21 25.53
N ALA A 387 2.48 -22.36 25.32
CA ALA A 387 1.52 -21.26 25.25
C ALA A 387 1.03 -20.80 26.63
N GLU A 388 0.80 -21.70 27.60
CA GLU A 388 0.35 -21.34 28.96
C GLU A 388 1.53 -20.93 29.89
N ARG A 389 2.65 -20.45 29.34
CA ARG A 389 3.82 -19.99 30.13
C ARG A 389 3.56 -18.59 30.69
N PRO A 390 3.69 -18.36 32.02
CA PRO A 390 3.43 -17.04 32.61
C PRO A 390 4.27 -15.92 31.96
N ALA A 391 3.60 -14.96 31.34
CA ALA A 391 4.23 -13.72 30.88
C ALA A 391 4.24 -12.67 32.00
N ARG A 392 4.81 -11.48 31.74
CA ARG A 392 5.02 -10.45 32.75
C ARG A 392 3.72 -9.78 33.18
N GLY A 393 3.19 -10.23 34.32
CA GLY A 393 1.99 -9.68 34.96
C GLY A 393 0.93 -10.73 35.25
N ASP A 394 1.05 -11.92 34.64
CA ASP A 394 0.09 -13.00 34.79
C ASP A 394 0.31 -13.74 36.12
N LEU A 395 -0.61 -13.53 37.05
CA LEU A 395 -0.58 -14.16 38.38
C LEU A 395 -1.31 -15.52 38.43
N THR A 396 -2.13 -15.85 37.42
CA THR A 396 -3.02 -17.03 37.43
C THR A 396 -2.64 -18.13 36.45
N GLY A 397 -1.84 -17.82 35.41
CA GLY A 397 -1.50 -18.80 34.35
C GLY A 397 -2.67 -19.18 33.44
N GLU A 398 -3.77 -18.42 33.47
CA GLU A 398 -5.01 -18.69 32.71
C GLU A 398 -4.99 -18.14 31.27
N VAL A 399 -3.91 -17.45 30.88
CA VAL A 399 -3.76 -16.81 29.56
C VAL A 399 -2.97 -17.73 28.62
N CYS A 400 -3.47 -17.87 27.38
CA CYS A 400 -2.84 -18.68 26.34
C CYS A 400 -2.03 -17.77 25.40
N HIS A 401 -0.73 -17.69 25.65
CA HIS A 401 0.24 -16.81 24.99
C HIS A 401 0.76 -17.39 23.67
N TRP A 402 -0.16 -17.60 22.71
CA TRP A 402 0.19 -18.15 21.39
C TRP A 402 0.24 -17.09 20.28
N ALA A 403 -0.44 -15.96 20.45
CA ALA A 403 -0.60 -14.92 19.44
C ALA A 403 -0.31 -13.50 19.96
N ASP A 404 0.27 -13.35 21.15
CA ASP A 404 0.57 -12.08 21.82
C ASP A 404 2.05 -11.66 21.74
N GLY A 405 2.91 -12.49 21.14
CA GLY A 405 4.31 -12.16 20.90
C GLY A 405 4.54 -11.24 19.70
N TYR A 406 5.54 -10.37 19.83
CA TYR A 406 5.81 -9.30 18.86
C TYR A 406 6.52 -9.83 17.61
N HIS A 407 5.70 -10.20 16.63
CA HIS A 407 5.42 -9.42 15.41
C HIS A 407 4.11 -9.91 14.79
N LEU A 408 3.82 -11.21 15.00
CA LEU A 408 2.56 -11.85 14.67
C LEU A 408 1.35 -11.10 15.24
N ASN A 409 1.42 -10.69 16.51
CA ASN A 409 0.29 -10.09 17.21
C ASN A 409 -0.21 -8.79 16.55
N VAL A 410 0.70 -7.88 16.20
CA VAL A 410 0.38 -6.62 15.53
C VAL A 410 -0.04 -6.82 14.07
N ARG A 411 0.43 -7.88 13.39
CA ARG A 411 0.01 -8.22 12.02
C ARG A 411 -1.39 -8.84 11.98
N LEU A 412 -1.76 -9.66 12.96
CA LEU A 412 -3.13 -10.14 13.16
C LEU A 412 -4.08 -8.98 13.53
N TYR A 413 -3.64 -8.08 14.44
CA TYR A 413 -4.40 -6.87 14.77
C TYR A 413 -4.51 -5.89 13.59
N GLU A 414 -3.46 -5.85 12.76
CA GLU A 414 -3.41 -5.42 11.35
C GLU A 414 -4.73 -5.64 10.61
N LYS A 415 -5.00 -6.93 10.39
CA LYS A 415 -6.14 -7.42 9.62
C LYS A 415 -7.48 -7.13 10.28
N LEU A 416 -7.54 -7.13 11.61
CA LEU A 416 -8.74 -6.72 12.35
C LEU A 416 -9.05 -5.24 12.12
N LEU A 417 -8.06 -4.35 12.20
CA LEU A 417 -8.26 -2.92 11.99
C LEU A 417 -8.65 -2.57 10.56
N LEU A 418 -8.22 -3.33 9.55
CA LEU A 418 -8.61 -3.10 8.15
C LEU A 418 -10.12 -3.31 7.90
N SER A 419 -10.80 -4.13 8.71
CA SER A 419 -12.25 -4.40 8.58
C SER A 419 -13.16 -3.19 8.85
N VAL A 420 -12.62 -2.06 9.32
CA VAL A 420 -13.39 -0.82 9.55
C VAL A 420 -13.70 -0.07 8.25
N PHE A 421 -12.97 -0.36 7.16
CA PHE A 421 -13.19 0.26 5.85
C PHE A 421 -14.29 -0.48 5.08
N ASP A 422 -15.01 0.24 4.21
CA ASP A 422 -16.01 -0.37 3.34
C ASP A 422 -15.32 -1.12 2.19
N VAL A 423 -15.50 -2.44 2.11
CA VAL A 423 -14.98 -3.30 1.02
C VAL A 423 -15.42 -2.87 -0.39
N LEU A 424 -16.48 -2.05 -0.53
CA LEU A 424 -16.94 -1.51 -1.82
C LEU A 424 -16.42 -0.09 -2.12
N ASP A 425 -15.90 0.63 -1.13
CA ASP A 425 -15.29 1.95 -1.27
C ASP A 425 -14.30 2.18 -0.14
N GLU A 426 -13.05 1.73 -0.34
CA GLU A 426 -11.99 1.79 0.68
C GLU A 426 -11.67 3.22 1.17
N GLY A 427 -12.21 4.25 0.50
CA GLY A 427 -12.16 5.65 0.92
C GLY A 427 -13.10 5.99 2.07
N LYS A 428 -13.95 5.06 2.51
CA LYS A 428 -14.94 5.27 3.58
C LYS A 428 -14.76 4.30 4.75
N LEU A 429 -15.15 4.77 5.93
CA LEU A 429 -15.42 3.92 7.09
C LEU A 429 -16.82 3.32 6.96
N THR A 430 -16.98 2.13 7.52
CA THR A 430 -18.27 1.45 7.71
C THR A 430 -19.20 2.22 8.64
N GLU A 431 -20.52 2.03 8.48
CA GLU A 431 -21.53 2.64 9.37
C GLU A 431 -21.43 2.12 10.83
N GLU A 432 -20.85 0.93 11.02
CA GLU A 432 -20.67 0.26 12.32
C GLU A 432 -19.25 0.43 12.91
N VAL A 433 -18.48 1.45 12.50
CA VAL A 433 -17.06 1.56 12.88
C VAL A 433 -16.85 1.63 14.40
N GLU A 434 -17.71 2.33 15.16
CA GLU A 434 -17.66 2.34 16.62
C GLU A 434 -17.93 0.95 17.23
N GLU A 435 -18.95 0.23 16.76
CA GLU A 435 -19.27 -1.12 17.23
C GLU A 435 -18.17 -2.14 16.87
N ILE A 436 -17.59 -2.04 15.68
CA ILE A 436 -16.44 -2.85 15.26
C ILE A 436 -15.27 -2.60 16.20
N LEU A 437 -14.87 -1.34 16.41
CA LEU A 437 -13.75 -0.99 17.30
C LEU A 437 -13.97 -1.45 18.74
N GLU A 438 -15.21 -1.38 19.26
CA GLU A 438 -15.55 -1.92 20.58
C GLU A 438 -15.43 -3.46 20.61
N LEU A 439 -15.92 -4.15 19.58
CA LEU A 439 -15.76 -5.61 19.44
C LEU A 439 -14.27 -6.00 19.37
N LEU A 440 -13.43 -5.24 18.67
CA LEU A 440 -11.99 -5.50 18.57
C LEU A 440 -11.27 -5.43 19.91
N LYS A 441 -11.79 -4.72 20.92
CA LYS A 441 -11.21 -4.75 22.29
C LYS A 441 -11.28 -6.14 22.92
N SER A 442 -12.22 -6.99 22.50
CA SER A 442 -12.31 -8.37 23.00
C SER A 442 -11.08 -9.22 22.63
N THR A 443 -10.39 -8.90 21.53
CA THR A 443 -9.19 -9.63 21.07
C THR A 443 -7.91 -9.17 21.75
N TRP A 444 -7.92 -8.01 22.42
CA TRP A 444 -6.72 -7.41 23.02
C TRP A 444 -6.00 -8.33 24.01
N ARG A 445 -6.73 -9.16 24.77
CA ARG A 445 -6.10 -10.11 25.71
C ARG A 445 -5.42 -11.29 25.01
N VAL A 446 -5.95 -11.74 23.86
CA VAL A 446 -5.38 -12.86 23.09
C VAL A 446 -4.18 -12.42 22.26
N LEU A 447 -4.18 -11.16 21.81
CA LEU A 447 -3.13 -10.56 20.99
C LEU A 447 -2.14 -9.68 21.79
N GLY A 448 -2.29 -9.56 23.11
CA GLY A 448 -1.45 -8.69 23.94
C GLY A 448 -1.47 -7.21 23.54
N ILE A 449 -2.58 -6.72 22.97
CA ILE A 449 -2.70 -5.34 22.50
C ILE A 449 -3.03 -4.41 23.67
N THR A 450 -2.19 -3.41 23.87
CA THR A 450 -2.44 -2.31 24.80
C THR A 450 -3.15 -1.14 24.11
N GLU A 451 -3.76 -0.24 24.88
CA GLU A 451 -4.40 0.97 24.35
C GLU A 451 -3.43 1.83 23.52
N THR A 452 -2.19 2.02 23.99
CA THR A 452 -1.13 2.71 23.22
C THR A 452 -0.80 1.99 21.91
N MET A 453 -0.79 0.65 21.90
CA MET A 453 -0.59 -0.11 20.67
C MET A 453 -1.76 0.05 19.71
N HIS A 454 -3.00 0.00 20.21
CA HIS A 454 -4.20 0.24 19.40
C HIS A 454 -4.15 1.61 18.70
N TYR A 455 -3.94 2.71 19.45
CA TYR A 455 -3.88 4.04 18.84
C TYR A 455 -2.73 4.18 17.83
N THR A 456 -1.59 3.53 18.07
CA THR A 456 -0.45 3.55 17.14
C THR A 456 -0.75 2.78 15.85
N CYS A 457 -1.24 1.54 15.95
CA CYS A 457 -1.59 0.73 14.79
C CYS A 457 -2.76 1.35 14.00
N TYR A 458 -3.79 1.84 14.69
CA TYR A 458 -4.96 2.43 14.02
C TYR A 458 -4.66 3.77 13.35
N ALA A 459 -3.82 4.62 13.97
CA ALA A 459 -3.30 5.82 13.31
C ALA A 459 -2.56 5.49 12.01
N TRP A 460 -1.71 4.44 12.01
CA TRP A 460 -1.00 4.00 10.80
C TRP A 460 -1.95 3.43 9.75
N VAL A 461 -2.92 2.59 10.13
CA VAL A 461 -3.92 2.02 9.20
C VAL A 461 -4.73 3.13 8.52
N LEU A 462 -5.25 4.10 9.28
CA LEU A 462 -5.97 5.26 8.75
C LEU A 462 -5.10 6.13 7.86
N PHE A 463 -3.84 6.38 8.26
CA PHE A 463 -2.91 7.20 7.48
C PHE A 463 -2.51 6.52 6.16
N ARG A 464 -2.29 5.20 6.17
CA ARG A 464 -2.05 4.42 4.95
C ARG A 464 -3.26 4.47 4.03
N GLN A 465 -4.47 4.35 4.57
CA GLN A 465 -5.69 4.43 3.77
C GLN A 465 -5.90 5.82 3.17
N TYR A 466 -5.59 6.88 3.91
CA TYR A 466 -5.52 8.24 3.36
C TYR A 466 -4.55 8.34 2.18
N VAL A 467 -3.32 7.83 2.30
CA VAL A 467 -2.34 7.92 1.19
C VAL A 467 -2.84 7.18 -0.05
N ILE A 468 -3.44 6.00 0.11
CA ILE A 468 -3.99 5.19 -0.99
C ILE A 468 -5.16 5.88 -1.70
N THR A 469 -6.07 6.50 -0.94
CA THR A 469 -7.38 6.97 -1.44
C THR A 469 -7.47 8.48 -1.66
N SER A 470 -6.52 9.26 -1.11
CA SER A 470 -6.55 10.72 -0.99
C SER A 470 -7.72 11.30 -0.18
N GLU A 471 -8.48 10.47 0.55
CA GLU A 471 -9.69 10.92 1.27
C GLU A 471 -9.36 11.68 2.56
N GLN A 472 -9.67 12.99 2.58
CA GLN A 472 -9.29 13.91 3.67
C GLN A 472 -9.84 13.51 5.05
N GLY A 473 -10.99 12.83 5.11
CA GLY A 473 -11.55 12.31 6.35
C GLY A 473 -10.63 11.30 7.03
N MET A 474 -9.97 10.43 6.26
CA MET A 474 -9.03 9.43 6.80
C MET A 474 -7.80 10.10 7.45
N LEU A 475 -7.30 11.18 6.86
CA LEU A 475 -6.22 11.98 7.44
C LEU A 475 -6.64 12.61 8.78
N GLN A 476 -7.85 13.16 8.86
CA GLN A 476 -8.39 13.74 10.10
C GLN A 476 -8.53 12.68 11.20
N HIS A 477 -9.08 11.51 10.87
CA HIS A 477 -9.16 10.39 11.82
C HIS A 477 -7.77 9.93 12.28
N ALA A 478 -6.78 9.84 11.37
CA ALA A 478 -5.40 9.48 11.72
C ALA A 478 -4.78 10.50 12.70
N ILE A 479 -4.96 11.81 12.47
CA ILE A 479 -4.54 12.89 13.37
C ILE A 479 -5.17 12.70 14.76
N ASP A 480 -6.45 12.35 14.83
CA ASP A 480 -7.16 12.21 16.10
C ASP A 480 -6.78 10.92 16.85
N GLN A 481 -6.33 9.86 16.18
CA GLN A 481 -5.68 8.73 16.86
C GLN A 481 -4.24 9.08 17.32
N LEU A 482 -3.45 9.80 16.51
CA LEU A 482 -2.10 10.25 16.90
C LEU A 482 -2.13 11.12 18.16
N LYS A 483 -3.15 11.98 18.34
CA LYS A 483 -3.35 12.80 19.56
C LYS A 483 -3.62 11.96 20.82
N LYS A 484 -4.16 10.74 20.69
CA LYS A 484 -4.48 9.86 21.82
C LYS A 484 -3.30 9.01 22.28
N ILE A 485 -2.25 8.88 21.47
CA ILE A 485 -1.04 8.14 21.87
C ILE A 485 -0.38 8.88 23.05
N PRO A 486 -0.34 8.29 24.27
CA PRO A 486 0.18 8.97 25.44
C PRO A 486 1.69 9.16 25.30
N LEU A 487 2.19 10.29 25.79
CA LEU A 487 3.63 10.54 25.93
C LEU A 487 4.25 9.55 26.93
N LYS A 488 5.56 9.30 26.78
CA LYS A 488 6.34 8.42 27.65
C LYS A 488 6.22 8.78 29.13
N GLU A 489 6.12 10.07 29.44
CA GLU A 489 5.91 10.59 30.81
C GLU A 489 4.50 10.31 31.36
N GLN A 490 3.51 10.14 30.49
CA GLN A 490 2.11 9.85 30.83
C GLN A 490 1.85 8.34 30.98
N ARG A 491 2.61 7.50 30.26
CA ARG A 491 2.51 6.02 30.32
C ARG A 491 2.86 5.46 31.70
N GLY A 492 2.22 4.36 32.11
CA GLY A 492 2.53 3.69 33.38
C GLY A 492 3.88 2.96 33.38
N PRO A 493 4.52 2.67 34.54
CA PRO A 493 5.83 1.99 34.58
C PRO A 493 5.84 0.62 33.89
N GLN A 494 4.77 -0.17 34.04
CA GLN A 494 4.61 -1.48 33.40
C GLN A 494 4.49 -1.35 31.87
N GLU A 495 3.67 -0.41 31.40
CA GLU A 495 3.49 -0.12 29.97
C GLU A 495 4.80 0.36 29.32
N ARG A 496 5.56 1.26 29.98
CA ARG A 496 6.88 1.69 29.53
C ARG A 496 7.85 0.50 29.37
N LEU A 497 7.83 -0.44 30.30
CA LEU A 497 8.67 -1.65 30.25
C LEU A 497 8.22 -2.61 29.15
N HIS A 498 6.91 -2.75 28.95
CA HIS A 498 6.33 -3.56 27.86
C HIS A 498 6.72 -2.99 26.49
N LEU A 499 6.38 -1.74 26.20
CA LEU A 499 6.71 -1.10 24.91
C LEU A 499 8.22 -1.08 24.62
N LYS A 500 9.06 -0.89 25.66
CA LYS A 500 10.53 -0.96 25.52
C LYS A 500 11.04 -2.37 25.17
N SER A 501 10.28 -3.43 25.48
CA SER A 501 10.63 -4.81 25.08
C SER A 501 10.20 -5.15 23.65
N LEU A 502 9.30 -4.37 23.04
CA LEU A 502 8.85 -4.54 21.66
C LEU A 502 9.88 -3.96 20.69
N LEU A 503 10.89 -4.78 20.35
CA LEU A 503 11.96 -4.44 19.42
C LEU A 503 11.89 -5.33 18.17
N SER A 504 11.75 -4.72 17.01
CA SER A 504 11.97 -5.39 15.74
C SER A 504 13.44 -5.25 15.31
N LYS A 505 13.88 -6.18 14.48
CA LYS A 505 15.11 -6.06 13.69
C LYS A 505 14.71 -6.25 12.24
N VAL A 506 15.12 -5.33 11.38
CA VAL A 506 14.89 -5.39 9.94
C VAL A 506 16.25 -5.31 9.27
N GLU A 507 16.52 -6.26 8.38
CA GLU A 507 17.71 -6.25 7.54
C GLU A 507 17.57 -5.13 6.51
N ALA A 508 18.60 -4.28 6.42
CA ALA A 508 18.73 -3.26 5.40
C ALA A 508 20.08 -3.43 4.69
N GLU A 509 20.24 -2.83 3.52
CA GLU A 509 21.43 -2.95 2.65
C GLU A 509 22.75 -2.50 3.31
N GLY A 510 22.68 -1.82 4.46
CA GLY A 510 23.82 -1.42 5.29
C GLY A 510 23.92 -2.10 6.66
N GLY A 511 23.10 -3.13 6.95
CA GLY A 511 23.08 -3.88 8.21
C GLY A 511 21.69 -4.02 8.85
N SER A 512 21.59 -4.82 9.93
CA SER A 512 20.35 -5.01 10.69
C SER A 512 20.05 -3.79 11.58
N GLN A 513 19.06 -2.98 11.21
CA GLN A 513 18.58 -1.88 12.05
C GLN A 513 17.50 -2.37 13.04
N SER A 514 17.60 -1.96 14.31
CA SER A 514 16.55 -2.22 15.29
C SER A 514 15.57 -1.04 15.37
N PHE A 515 14.28 -1.35 15.42
CA PHE A 515 13.22 -0.36 15.64
C PHE A 515 12.42 -0.73 16.90
N SER A 516 12.07 0.26 17.71
CA SER A 516 11.01 0.07 18.72
C SER A 516 9.65 0.05 18.05
N PHE A 517 8.64 -0.53 18.71
CA PHE A 517 7.25 -0.54 18.24
C PHE A 517 6.79 0.82 17.69
N LEU A 518 6.93 1.91 18.47
CA LEU A 518 6.52 3.25 18.00
C LEU A 518 7.30 3.70 16.77
N ARG A 519 8.62 3.44 16.71
CA ARG A 519 9.46 3.80 15.55
C ARG A 519 9.10 2.97 14.31
N SER A 520 8.64 1.73 14.45
CA SER A 520 8.23 0.86 13.34
C SER A 520 7.01 1.38 12.57
N PHE A 521 6.06 2.02 13.25
CA PHE A 521 4.82 2.54 12.67
C PHE A 521 4.86 4.06 12.39
N LEU A 522 5.51 4.86 13.25
CA LEU A 522 5.50 6.32 13.12
C LEU A 522 6.60 6.86 12.20
N LEU A 523 7.73 6.15 12.02
CA LEU A 523 8.80 6.61 11.13
C LEU A 523 8.40 6.62 9.64
N PRO A 524 7.65 5.64 9.08
CA PRO A 524 7.13 5.73 7.73
C PRO A 524 6.20 6.95 7.53
N ILE A 525 5.29 7.19 8.48
CA ILE A 525 4.40 8.37 8.49
C ILE A 525 5.21 9.67 8.46
N GLN A 526 6.22 9.79 9.34
CA GLN A 526 7.11 10.95 9.41
C GLN A 526 7.85 11.17 8.08
N LYS A 527 8.46 10.12 7.51
CA LYS A 527 9.19 10.20 6.24
C LYS A 527 8.31 10.63 5.08
N TRP A 528 7.09 10.09 5.00
CA TRP A 528 6.12 10.49 3.98
C TRP A 528 5.74 11.96 4.15
N ALA A 529 5.41 12.40 5.37
CA ALA A 529 5.02 13.79 5.61
C ALA A 529 6.17 14.77 5.33
N ASP A 530 7.41 14.44 5.75
CA ASP A 530 8.60 15.24 5.44
C ASP A 530 8.85 15.36 3.92
N LYS A 531 8.60 14.29 3.15
CA LYS A 531 8.70 14.28 1.67
C LYS A 531 7.65 15.21 1.04
N GLN A 532 6.38 15.10 1.44
CA GLN A 532 5.30 15.96 0.91
C GLN A 532 5.52 17.44 1.24
N LEU A 533 5.96 17.75 2.48
CA LEU A 533 6.22 19.11 2.94
C LEU A 533 7.50 19.71 2.36
N GLY A 534 8.49 18.90 1.99
CA GLY A 534 9.68 19.35 1.26
C GLY A 534 9.32 19.99 -0.09
N ASP A 535 8.34 19.40 -0.79
CA ASP A 535 7.82 19.85 -2.07
C ASP A 535 6.40 20.45 -1.94
N TYR A 536 6.13 21.19 -0.86
CA TYR A 536 4.76 21.65 -0.52
C TYR A 536 4.08 22.48 -1.62
N HIS A 537 4.87 23.22 -2.41
CA HIS A 537 4.39 23.99 -3.56
C HIS A 537 3.76 23.11 -4.66
N LEU A 538 4.16 21.85 -4.80
CA LEU A 538 3.60 20.91 -5.76
C LEU A 538 2.36 20.20 -5.20
N HIS A 539 2.40 19.85 -3.91
CA HIS A 539 1.37 18.99 -3.29
C HIS A 539 0.17 19.74 -2.70
N PHE A 540 0.31 21.03 -2.36
CA PHE A 540 -0.73 21.77 -1.61
C PHE A 540 -1.15 23.12 -2.20
N ALA A 541 -0.70 23.47 -3.42
CA ALA A 541 -0.99 24.77 -4.05
C ALA A 541 -2.49 25.14 -4.08
N GLU A 542 -3.36 24.14 -4.21
CA GLU A 542 -4.81 24.32 -4.33
C GLU A 542 -5.60 24.03 -3.03
N CYS A 543 -4.96 23.48 -1.99
CA CYS A 543 -5.64 23.06 -0.76
C CYS A 543 -4.83 23.33 0.52
N PRO A 544 -4.90 24.56 1.09
CA PRO A 544 -4.17 24.92 2.31
C PRO A 544 -4.52 24.07 3.54
N VAL A 545 -5.78 23.63 3.66
CA VAL A 545 -6.26 22.78 4.77
C VAL A 545 -5.56 21.40 4.76
N MET A 546 -5.24 20.87 3.57
CA MET A 546 -4.49 19.62 3.46
C MET A 546 -3.07 19.79 4.00
N MET A 547 -2.43 20.94 3.72
CA MET A 547 -1.10 21.24 4.25
C MET A 547 -1.12 21.34 5.78
N GLU A 548 -2.10 22.03 6.37
CA GLU A 548 -2.27 22.13 7.84
C GLU A 548 -2.41 20.75 8.50
N ASN A 549 -3.17 19.84 7.87
CA ASN A 549 -3.35 18.48 8.36
C ASN A 549 -2.06 17.64 8.23
N VAL A 550 -1.32 17.74 7.12
CA VAL A 550 -0.03 17.03 6.96
C VAL A 550 1.04 17.58 7.91
N VAL A 551 1.10 18.90 8.13
CA VAL A 551 1.94 19.52 9.16
C VAL A 551 1.56 19.00 10.55
N SER A 552 0.26 18.89 10.85
CA SER A 552 -0.22 18.33 12.13
C SER A 552 0.23 16.89 12.33
N VAL A 553 0.17 16.04 11.30
CA VAL A 553 0.72 14.67 11.35
C VAL A 553 2.23 14.68 11.60
N ALA A 554 3.00 15.47 10.84
CA ALA A 554 4.46 15.57 11.01
C ALA A 554 4.83 16.04 12.43
N MET A 555 4.12 17.02 12.99
CA MET A 555 4.37 17.49 14.35
C MET A 555 4.05 16.44 15.41
N LEU A 556 2.94 15.69 15.27
CA LEU A 556 2.54 14.64 16.21
C LEU A 556 3.46 13.41 16.14
N ALA A 557 3.72 12.90 14.94
CA ALA A 557 4.61 11.75 14.72
C ALA A 557 6.02 12.06 15.24
N ARG A 558 6.58 13.23 14.90
CA ARG A 558 7.88 13.66 15.40
C ARG A 558 7.93 13.83 16.92
N ARG A 559 6.89 14.42 17.53
CA ARG A 559 6.80 14.58 18.99
C ARG A 559 6.89 13.23 19.71
N LEU A 560 6.22 12.21 19.19
CA LEU A 560 6.27 10.84 19.73
C LEU A 560 7.63 10.17 19.48
N LEU A 561 8.21 10.36 18.29
CA LEU A 561 9.52 9.81 17.92
C LEU A 561 10.68 10.39 18.73
N LEU A 562 10.61 11.65 19.16
CA LEU A 562 11.65 12.30 19.99
C LEU A 562 11.80 11.69 21.39
N GLU A 563 10.81 10.93 21.87
CA GLU A 563 10.86 10.24 23.17
C GLU A 563 11.57 8.88 23.10
N GLU A 564 11.70 8.34 21.89
CA GLU A 564 12.29 7.03 21.60
C GLU A 564 13.81 7.20 21.39
N PRO A 565 14.66 6.32 21.96
CA PRO A 565 16.09 6.42 21.77
C PRO A 565 16.46 6.21 20.29
N GLU A 566 17.36 7.04 19.76
CA GLU A 566 18.09 6.73 18.53
C GLU A 566 18.90 5.46 18.75
N MET A 567 18.38 4.32 18.28
CA MET A 567 19.11 3.05 18.28
C MET A 567 20.12 3.08 17.13
N VAL A 568 21.25 3.74 17.38
CA VAL A 568 22.39 3.83 16.47
C VAL A 568 22.95 2.43 16.21
N ASN A 569 23.23 2.11 14.95
CA ASN A 569 23.95 0.90 14.58
C ASN A 569 25.27 0.79 15.36
N LEU A 570 25.64 -0.42 15.78
CA LEU A 570 27.06 -0.73 15.92
C LEU A 570 27.66 -0.56 14.51
N HIS A 571 28.44 0.53 14.34
CA HIS A 571 29.08 0.97 13.09
C HIS A 571 28.21 1.76 12.09
N SER A 572 27.75 2.96 12.45
CA SER A 572 27.60 4.08 11.50
C SER A 572 27.71 5.44 12.19
N HIS A 573 28.37 6.43 11.59
CA HIS A 573 28.39 7.81 12.10
C HIS A 573 27.06 8.55 11.76
N PRO A 574 26.56 9.45 12.63
CA PRO A 574 25.32 10.18 12.38
C PRO A 574 25.57 11.39 11.46
N THR A 575 25.07 11.32 10.22
CA THR A 575 25.21 12.41 9.22
C THR A 575 23.89 12.91 8.61
N TYR A 576 22.75 12.28 8.90
CA TYR A 576 21.46 12.62 8.27
C TYR A 576 20.45 13.35 9.19
N GLU A 577 20.29 12.98 10.47
CA GLU A 577 19.28 13.61 11.36
C GLU A 577 19.64 15.06 11.78
N THR A 578 20.92 15.47 11.72
CA THR A 578 21.38 16.84 12.06
C THR A 578 21.00 17.92 11.03
N LYS A 579 20.56 17.52 9.82
CA LYS A 579 20.09 18.46 8.78
C LYS A 579 18.58 18.70 8.86
N SER A 580 17.77 17.67 9.06
CA SER A 580 16.32 17.81 9.20
C SER A 580 15.91 18.54 10.49
N SER A 581 16.70 18.41 11.56
CA SER A 581 16.57 19.23 12.77
C SER A 581 16.82 20.73 12.54
N LYS A 582 17.74 21.11 11.64
CA LYS A 582 17.95 22.51 11.26
C LYS A 582 16.86 23.06 10.34
N LEU A 583 16.53 22.34 9.26
CA LEU A 583 15.48 22.73 8.31
C LEU A 583 14.16 23.04 9.03
N PHE A 584 13.70 22.16 9.93
CA PHE A 584 12.49 22.43 10.69
C PHE A 584 12.61 23.56 11.72
N SER A 585 13.81 23.87 12.25
CA SER A 585 13.98 25.08 13.08
C SER A 585 13.89 26.37 12.27
N GLU A 586 14.25 26.32 10.98
CA GLU A 586 14.14 27.43 10.01
C GLU A 586 12.75 27.54 9.37
N ILE A 587 11.94 26.47 9.39
CA ILE A 587 10.52 26.47 8.94
C ILE A 587 9.57 26.88 10.09
N LEU A 588 9.73 26.33 11.31
CA LEU A 588 8.86 26.68 12.44
C LEU A 588 9.02 28.12 12.94
N THR A 589 10.12 28.82 12.62
CA THR A 589 10.33 30.22 13.03
C THR A 589 9.42 31.20 12.27
N PRO A 590 9.39 31.23 10.93
CA PRO A 590 8.44 32.06 10.18
C PRO A 590 6.98 31.61 10.34
N GLU A 591 6.70 30.30 10.46
CA GLU A 591 5.33 29.80 10.67
C GLU A 591 4.76 30.20 12.03
N LYS A 592 5.58 30.19 13.10
CA LYS A 592 5.17 30.75 14.39
C LYS A 592 4.90 32.25 14.32
N GLU A 593 5.70 33.02 13.59
CA GLU A 593 5.40 34.45 13.38
C GLU A 593 4.11 34.68 12.60
N LEU A 594 3.85 33.88 11.55
CA LEU A 594 2.61 33.95 10.77
C LEU A 594 1.38 33.60 11.62
N PHE A 595 1.44 32.51 12.39
CA PHE A 595 0.36 32.11 13.29
C PHE A 595 0.12 33.14 14.42
N PHE A 596 1.19 33.77 14.93
CA PHE A 596 1.06 34.85 15.92
C PHE A 596 0.45 36.13 15.31
N LYS A 597 0.84 36.48 14.07
CA LYS A 597 0.27 37.63 13.33
C LYS A 597 -1.21 37.43 12.99
N PHE A 598 -1.63 36.22 12.60
CA PHE A 598 -3.03 35.92 12.31
C PHE A 598 -3.93 35.85 13.55
N THR A 599 -3.41 35.41 14.70
CA THR A 599 -4.21 35.29 15.94
C THR A 599 -4.35 36.59 16.75
N HIS A 600 -3.51 37.60 16.50
CA HIS A 600 -3.46 38.82 17.33
C HIS A 600 -3.82 40.12 16.60
N ASN A 601 -4.25 40.08 15.34
CA ASN A 601 -4.52 41.30 14.57
C ASN A 601 -5.97 41.33 14.01
N PRO A 602 -6.96 41.82 14.79
CA PRO A 602 -8.38 41.80 14.41
C PRO A 602 -8.80 42.90 13.41
N GLU A 603 -7.86 43.64 12.81
CA GLU A 603 -8.15 44.79 11.94
C GLU A 603 -7.35 44.79 10.62
N THR A 604 -7.74 43.93 9.67
CA THR A 604 -7.48 44.16 8.22
C THR A 604 -8.48 43.44 7.29
N ALA A 605 -9.76 43.42 7.67
CA ALA A 605 -10.85 42.92 6.83
C ALA A 605 -11.70 44.05 6.22
N GLN A 606 -11.05 45.11 5.71
CA GLN A 606 -11.69 46.15 4.88
C GLN A 606 -10.65 46.74 3.89
N ASN A 607 -11.07 46.88 2.63
CA ASN A 607 -10.33 47.44 1.48
C ASN A 607 -9.13 46.64 0.95
N LYS A 608 -9.39 45.59 0.16
CA LYS A 608 -9.25 45.69 -1.31
C LYS A 608 -10.01 44.59 -2.03
#